data_AF-A0A4Q2KEY0-F1
#
_entry.id   AF-A0A4Q2KEY0-F1
#
_cell.length_a   1.000
_cell.length_b   1.000
_cell.length_c   1.000
_cell.angle_alpha   90.00
_cell.angle_beta   90.00
_cell.angle_gamma   90.00
#
_symmetry.space_group_name_H-M   'P 1'
#
loop_
_entity.id
_entity.type
_entity.pdbx_description
1 polymer ?
#
loop_
_entity_poly.entity_id
_entity_poly.type
_entity_poly.pdbx_seq_one_letter_code
_entity_poly.pdbx_strand_id
1 'polypeptide(L)'
;MKKIVALILGLTFLFAFAACGGGGKQSGTLTGTLRDSDDYSTGFMRTSATDDYDRSFGEVTDYNGNVVGIFYFLWLSQASVTTNVDSYIEDGNVEAVLTGDEVGMAPAFTYWGEPMYGFYQVEDEWVVRKHVELFINAGLDFICFDCTNNDFYQAAAKAVLDVLLEYAEMGYDVPRAMFMTNSDSTLMTENIYNAFYRRDTYDAVWFYGNGDKPWIISSYAGSNANILDRFYFKPAQWPNRSYNENGFPWISWHYPQETYTDRENDYTIMSVSVSQHTGIGGSLSDAGVSGINFSISGLFAPYNYDTLSDSLKARVSSETATKYYNYNWGRGYSHETGSNDYDSALANVNFEEQWDSALQNEDVNLVFVTGWNEWIAQKQSKDPLLGSSYGYFVDTFSTEFSRDIEMMNGGYLDNCYLQLVANIREYKGVGYGTQVTRNATVAKGTDLFDLSNWSAAPVYKDLVGETEPRAALGAGGNYYTNDTGRNDIQEVRVASDEEYVYFLVAAAEDITAKEAADTRWMNVFIGIEGAEGGWNGLQYVVNRSLDGTTASLDKIENGAYASVGTAATVVSGRYMLVQVAKRSLGIEGDEFGIVFKVTDNLQKDFDVTDLYTNGDAAPIGRINYSYYNG
;
A
#
# COMPACT_ATOMS: atom_id res chain seq x y z
N MET A 1 15.19 -18.77 -80.84
CA MET A 1 15.38 -17.45 -80.19
C MET A 1 15.80 -17.72 -78.75
N LYS A 2 17.11 -17.67 -78.45
CA LYS A 2 17.80 -16.74 -77.51
C LYS A 2 17.15 -16.67 -76.11
N LYS A 3 17.81 -16.83 -74.95
CA LYS A 3 19.20 -17.12 -74.53
C LYS A 3 19.19 -17.25 -72.97
N ILE A 4 20.00 -18.18 -72.42
CA ILE A 4 20.96 -18.05 -71.28
C ILE A 4 20.49 -17.89 -69.79
N VAL A 5 20.82 -18.94 -69.00
CA VAL A 5 21.57 -19.04 -67.69
C VAL A 5 21.31 -18.07 -66.52
N ALA A 6 21.04 -18.63 -65.31
CA ALA A 6 21.83 -18.37 -64.08
C ALA A 6 21.46 -19.30 -62.91
N LEU A 7 22.50 -19.80 -62.24
CA LEU A 7 22.58 -20.56 -60.98
C LEU A 7 22.70 -19.57 -59.80
N ILE A 8 22.23 -19.89 -58.57
CA ILE A 8 22.71 -19.42 -57.23
C ILE A 8 21.81 -20.10 -56.17
N LEU A 9 22.30 -21.09 -55.41
CA LEU A 9 23.01 -21.02 -54.11
C LEU A 9 22.08 -20.74 -52.91
N GLY A 10 21.68 -21.81 -52.23
CA GLY A 10 21.11 -21.77 -50.89
C GLY A 10 22.23 -21.69 -49.85
N LEU A 11 22.13 -20.72 -48.94
CA LEU A 11 22.95 -20.63 -47.73
C LEU A 11 22.02 -20.82 -46.52
N THR A 12 22.17 -21.96 -45.86
CA THR A 12 21.62 -22.23 -44.54
C THR A 12 22.65 -21.73 -43.52
N PHE A 13 22.31 -20.72 -42.72
CA PHE A 13 23.13 -20.30 -41.59
C PHE A 13 22.98 -21.34 -40.46
N LEU A 14 24.00 -22.17 -40.29
CA LEU A 14 24.22 -22.96 -39.07
C LEU A 14 24.88 -22.05 -38.04
N PHE A 15 24.13 -21.64 -37.01
CA PHE A 15 24.73 -21.14 -35.78
C PHE A 15 25.27 -22.34 -34.99
N ALA A 16 26.59 -22.45 -34.93
CA ALA A 16 27.27 -23.41 -34.06
C ALA A 16 27.26 -22.87 -32.63
N PHE A 17 26.48 -23.50 -31.74
CA PHE A 17 26.65 -23.38 -30.31
C PHE A 17 28.00 -24.02 -29.92
N ALA A 18 28.97 -23.17 -29.57
CA ALA A 18 30.20 -23.61 -28.91
C ALA A 18 29.89 -23.81 -27.42
N ALA A 19 29.51 -25.04 -27.05
CA ALA A 19 29.55 -25.49 -25.67
C ALA A 19 31.03 -25.72 -25.29
N CYS A 20 31.62 -24.76 -24.58
CA CYS A 20 32.88 -24.97 -23.87
C CYS A 20 32.57 -25.32 -22.43
N GLY A 21 32.65 -26.63 -22.12
CA GLY A 21 32.57 -27.15 -20.78
C GLY A 21 33.80 -26.79 -19.95
N GLY A 22 33.56 -26.19 -18.78
CA GLY A 22 34.40 -26.24 -17.59
C GLY A 22 33.64 -27.03 -16.53
N GLY A 23 34.28 -28.06 -15.96
CA GLY A 23 33.61 -29.10 -15.19
C GLY A 23 33.27 -28.71 -13.75
N GLY A 24 31.98 -28.70 -13.47
CA GLY A 24 31.37 -29.01 -12.18
C GLY A 24 30.08 -29.76 -12.51
N LYS A 25 29.90 -30.99 -12.00
CA LYS A 25 28.61 -31.68 -12.16
C LYS A 25 27.59 -30.88 -11.35
N GLN A 26 26.78 -30.04 -12.02
CA GLN A 26 25.58 -29.50 -11.42
C GLN A 26 24.70 -30.68 -11.01
N SER A 27 24.56 -30.87 -9.71
CA SER A 27 23.58 -31.78 -9.15
C SER A 27 22.20 -31.30 -9.59
N GLY A 28 21.41 -32.12 -10.30
CA GLY A 28 20.01 -31.80 -10.62
C GLY A 28 19.08 -31.78 -9.40
N THR A 29 19.64 -31.71 -8.19
CA THR A 29 18.94 -31.81 -6.90
C THR A 29 19.60 -30.90 -5.87
N LEU A 30 18.81 -30.24 -5.04
CA LEU A 30 19.31 -29.53 -3.86
C LEU A 30 19.69 -30.54 -2.76
N THR A 31 20.72 -30.21 -1.99
CA THR A 31 21.23 -31.03 -0.89
C THR A 31 21.45 -30.18 0.36
N GLY A 32 21.82 -30.80 1.48
CA GLY A 32 22.06 -30.09 2.73
C GLY A 32 20.78 -29.58 3.38
N THR A 33 20.93 -28.69 4.36
CA THR A 33 19.82 -28.10 5.11
C THR A 33 20.09 -26.62 5.34
N LEU A 34 19.04 -25.80 5.23
CA LEU A 34 19.05 -24.39 5.60
C LEU A 34 18.13 -24.19 6.81
N ARG A 35 18.52 -23.31 7.72
CA ARG A 35 17.64 -22.81 8.76
C ARG A 35 17.04 -21.50 8.27
N ASP A 36 15.72 -21.40 8.32
CA ASP A 36 14.99 -20.16 8.01
C ASP A 36 15.48 -19.03 8.91
N SER A 37 15.50 -17.81 8.37
CA SER A 37 15.86 -16.63 9.16
C SER A 37 14.81 -16.38 10.24
N ASP A 38 15.27 -15.99 11.43
CA ASP A 38 14.45 -15.48 12.54
C ASP A 38 14.35 -13.95 12.55
N ASP A 39 14.94 -13.28 11.56
CA ASP A 39 14.79 -11.85 11.32
C ASP A 39 13.66 -11.60 10.31
N TYR A 40 12.51 -11.15 10.81
CA TYR A 40 11.31 -10.84 10.05
C TYR A 40 11.29 -9.42 9.47
N SER A 41 12.25 -8.57 9.85
CA SER A 41 12.28 -7.16 9.46
C SER A 41 12.98 -6.92 8.12
N THR A 42 13.89 -7.81 7.74
CA THR A 42 14.83 -7.56 6.64
C THR A 42 14.21 -7.50 5.26
N GLY A 43 13.08 -8.17 5.02
CA GLY A 43 12.41 -8.05 3.73
C GLY A 43 11.84 -6.65 3.52
N PHE A 44 11.04 -6.19 4.48
CA PHE A 44 10.26 -4.94 4.40
C PHE A 44 11.13 -3.67 4.32
N MET A 45 12.29 -3.66 4.97
CA MET A 45 13.22 -2.51 4.94
C MET A 45 14.14 -2.50 3.71
N ARG A 46 14.33 -3.64 3.04
CA ARG A 46 15.24 -3.78 1.89
C ARG A 46 14.50 -3.72 0.57
N THR A 47 13.57 -2.77 0.47
CA THR A 47 12.75 -2.60 -0.72
C THR A 47 12.90 -1.22 -1.33
N SER A 48 12.49 -1.11 -2.59
CA SER A 48 12.44 0.14 -3.35
C SER A 48 11.27 0.10 -4.33
N ALA A 49 10.72 1.26 -4.65
CA ALA A 49 9.72 1.41 -5.69
C ALA A 49 9.81 2.80 -6.33
N THR A 50 9.24 2.91 -7.53
CA THR A 50 8.97 4.18 -8.20
C THR A 50 7.50 4.18 -8.63
N ASP A 51 6.79 5.25 -8.30
CA ASP A 51 5.37 5.40 -8.63
C ASP A 51 5.16 6.00 -10.05
N ASP A 52 3.93 6.31 -10.43
CA ASP A 52 3.63 6.85 -11.77
C ASP A 52 4.10 8.29 -12.00
N TYR A 53 4.58 8.96 -10.94
CA TYR A 53 5.00 10.36 -10.93
C TYR A 53 6.52 10.50 -10.67
N ASP A 54 7.27 9.43 -10.91
CA ASP A 54 8.73 9.34 -10.73
C ASP A 54 9.21 9.59 -9.29
N ARG A 55 8.30 9.54 -8.30
CA ARG A 55 8.68 9.56 -6.89
C ARG A 55 9.16 8.18 -6.51
N SER A 56 10.25 8.12 -5.75
CA SER A 56 10.87 6.85 -5.40
C SER A 56 11.30 6.82 -3.94
N PHE A 57 11.40 5.60 -3.41
CA PHE A 57 12.03 5.35 -2.13
C PHE A 57 13.04 4.21 -2.27
N GLY A 58 14.08 4.26 -1.45
CA GLY A 58 15.10 3.22 -1.34
C GLY A 58 15.04 2.48 -0.02
N GLU A 59 15.93 1.51 0.12
CA GLU A 59 16.08 0.73 1.35
C GLU A 59 16.47 1.59 2.56
N VAL A 60 16.16 1.07 3.75
CA VAL A 60 16.59 1.60 5.04
C VAL A 60 17.20 0.47 5.87
N THR A 61 17.97 0.83 6.89
CA THR A 61 18.64 -0.16 7.77
C THR A 61 17.94 -0.38 9.09
N ASP A 62 17.18 0.62 9.53
CA ASP A 62 16.45 0.65 10.79
C ASP A 62 15.48 1.84 10.74
N TYR A 63 14.69 2.02 11.80
CA TYR A 63 13.89 3.21 12.04
C TYR A 63 14.34 3.94 13.31
N ASN A 64 14.30 5.27 13.29
CA ASN A 64 14.55 6.08 14.49
C ASN A 64 13.34 6.04 15.45
N GLY A 65 13.45 6.75 16.58
CA GLY A 65 12.40 6.76 17.62
C GLY A 65 11.13 7.57 17.29
N ASN A 66 11.05 8.21 16.12
CA ASN A 66 9.85 8.91 15.70
C ASN A 66 8.74 7.90 15.38
N VAL A 67 7.50 8.32 15.54
CA VAL A 67 6.31 7.48 15.41
C VAL A 67 5.44 7.99 14.28
N VAL A 68 4.91 7.07 13.47
CA VAL A 68 3.86 7.35 12.48
C VAL A 68 2.70 6.39 12.72
N GLY A 69 1.50 6.96 12.87
CA GLY A 69 0.29 6.16 12.87
C GLY A 69 -0.75 6.66 11.89
N ILE A 70 -1.75 5.84 11.61
CA ILE A 70 -2.79 6.13 10.61
C ILE A 70 -4.18 5.84 11.17
N PHE A 71 -5.16 6.64 10.77
CA PHE A 71 -6.56 6.40 11.11
C PHE A 71 -7.14 5.27 10.25
N TYR A 72 -7.90 4.35 10.83
CA TYR A 72 -8.41 3.15 10.17
C TYR A 72 -9.93 3.05 10.36
N PHE A 73 -10.69 2.98 9.26
CA PHE A 73 -12.15 2.99 9.32
C PHE A 73 -12.72 1.57 9.38
N LEU A 74 -13.75 1.40 10.21
CA LEU A 74 -14.33 0.09 10.53
C LEU A 74 -15.74 -0.14 9.97
N TRP A 75 -16.32 0.88 9.33
CA TRP A 75 -17.73 0.94 9.00
C TRP A 75 -18.11 0.57 7.55
N LEU A 76 -17.21 -0.09 6.81
CA LEU A 76 -17.44 -0.44 5.40
C LEU A 76 -18.70 -1.29 5.18
N SER A 77 -19.09 -2.08 6.18
CA SER A 77 -20.31 -2.91 6.17
C SER A 77 -21.62 -2.10 6.15
N GLN A 78 -21.58 -0.78 6.38
CA GLN A 78 -22.76 0.08 6.30
C GLN A 78 -23.22 0.33 4.86
N ALA A 79 -22.36 0.14 3.86
CA ALA A 79 -22.75 0.28 2.47
C ALA A 79 -23.62 -0.88 2.00
N SER A 80 -24.84 -0.57 1.56
CA SER A 80 -25.82 -1.57 1.14
C SER A 80 -25.86 -1.82 -0.38
N VAL A 81 -25.00 -1.17 -1.16
CA VAL A 81 -24.83 -1.37 -2.61
C VAL A 81 -23.35 -1.15 -3.00
N THR A 82 -23.01 -1.46 -4.24
CA THR A 82 -21.64 -1.36 -4.79
C THR A 82 -21.49 -0.18 -5.76
N THR A 83 -22.55 0.59 -5.97
CA THR A 83 -22.49 1.81 -6.77
C THR A 83 -21.56 2.82 -6.10
N ASN A 84 -20.68 3.44 -6.88
CA ASN A 84 -19.75 4.43 -6.38
C ASN A 84 -20.00 5.83 -6.98
N VAL A 85 -19.57 6.87 -6.29
CA VAL A 85 -19.79 8.26 -6.73
C VAL A 85 -19.01 8.58 -8.00
N ASP A 86 -17.76 8.12 -8.13
CA ASP A 86 -16.90 8.40 -9.29
C ASP A 86 -17.53 7.92 -10.61
N SER A 87 -18.19 6.76 -10.63
CA SER A 87 -18.91 6.28 -11.83
C SER A 87 -19.99 7.24 -12.33
N TYR A 88 -20.67 7.95 -11.44
CA TYR A 88 -21.66 8.96 -11.82
C TYR A 88 -21.03 10.24 -12.35
N ILE A 89 -19.83 10.58 -11.86
CA ILE A 89 -19.06 11.73 -12.34
C ILE A 89 -18.59 11.45 -13.77
N GLU A 90 -18.06 10.25 -14.03
CA GLU A 90 -17.63 9.81 -15.36
C GLU A 90 -18.77 9.85 -16.39
N ASP A 91 -19.99 9.49 -15.97
CA ASP A 91 -21.19 9.53 -16.81
C ASP A 91 -21.75 10.95 -17.03
N GLY A 92 -21.13 12.00 -16.47
CA GLY A 92 -21.59 13.39 -16.56
C GLY A 92 -22.86 13.67 -15.76
N ASN A 93 -23.14 12.86 -14.73
CA ASN A 93 -24.38 12.90 -13.94
C ASN A 93 -24.13 13.35 -12.48
N VAL A 94 -23.05 14.07 -12.21
CA VAL A 94 -22.65 14.50 -10.85
C VAL A 94 -23.76 15.25 -10.10
N GLU A 95 -24.55 16.09 -10.75
CA GLU A 95 -25.66 16.81 -10.09
C GLU A 95 -26.74 15.83 -9.60
N ALA A 96 -27.02 14.78 -10.36
CA ALA A 96 -28.05 13.79 -10.02
C ALA A 96 -27.71 13.02 -8.74
N VAL A 97 -26.43 12.83 -8.44
CA VAL A 97 -25.93 12.23 -7.18
C VAL A 97 -26.34 13.07 -5.97
N LEU A 98 -26.51 14.38 -6.16
CA LEU A 98 -26.80 15.32 -5.07
C LEU A 98 -28.28 15.72 -5.02
N THR A 99 -29.05 15.61 -6.10
CA THR A 99 -30.48 15.95 -6.07
C THR A 99 -31.33 14.97 -5.24
N GLY A 100 -32.42 15.48 -4.67
CA GLY A 100 -33.42 14.71 -3.93
C GLY A 100 -33.06 14.43 -2.46
N ASP A 101 -34.07 14.01 -1.67
CA ASP A 101 -33.88 13.53 -0.28
C ASP A 101 -33.18 12.15 -0.23
N GLU A 102 -33.26 11.40 -1.34
CA GLU A 102 -32.57 10.14 -1.61
C GLU A 102 -31.95 10.22 -3.01
N VAL A 103 -30.79 9.60 -3.23
CA VAL A 103 -30.43 9.21 -4.60
C VAL A 103 -31.29 8.00 -4.93
N GLY A 104 -32.19 8.11 -5.90
CA GLY A 104 -32.80 6.90 -6.46
C GLY A 104 -31.67 6.00 -6.98
N MET A 105 -31.38 4.92 -6.25
CA MET A 105 -30.31 3.92 -6.46
C MET A 105 -28.99 4.03 -5.68
N ALA A 106 -28.72 5.08 -4.90
CA ALA A 106 -27.55 5.09 -3.98
C ALA A 106 -28.01 5.21 -2.51
N PRO A 107 -27.58 4.29 -1.63
CA PRO A 107 -27.91 4.31 -0.21
C PRO A 107 -27.29 5.51 0.49
N ALA A 108 -27.75 5.78 1.72
CA ALA A 108 -27.17 6.83 2.57
C ALA A 108 -25.67 6.62 2.86
N PHE A 109 -25.14 5.41 2.69
CA PHE A 109 -23.73 5.07 2.82
C PHE A 109 -23.29 4.35 1.55
N THR A 110 -22.47 4.98 0.72
CA THR A 110 -22.06 4.45 -0.58
C THR A 110 -20.55 4.57 -0.74
N TYR A 111 -19.94 3.74 -1.56
CA TYR A 111 -18.52 3.90 -1.88
C TYR A 111 -18.29 5.19 -2.70
N TRP A 112 -17.22 5.95 -2.47
CA TRP A 112 -16.89 7.07 -3.38
C TRP A 112 -16.13 6.59 -4.63
N GLY A 113 -15.27 5.58 -4.49
CA GLY A 113 -14.51 4.91 -5.55
C GLY A 113 -14.45 3.38 -5.33
N GLU A 114 -13.77 2.65 -6.21
CA GLU A 114 -13.58 1.20 -6.07
C GLU A 114 -12.21 0.88 -5.43
N PRO A 115 -12.19 0.24 -4.24
CA PRO A 115 -10.94 -0.22 -3.63
C PRO A 115 -10.26 -1.28 -4.50
N MET A 116 -8.93 -1.39 -4.41
CA MET A 116 -8.14 -2.44 -5.09
C MET A 116 -8.70 -3.85 -4.83
N TYR A 117 -9.26 -4.08 -3.63
CA TYR A 117 -9.79 -5.37 -3.21
C TYR A 117 -11.30 -5.54 -3.42
N GLY A 118 -11.90 -4.65 -4.22
CA GLY A 118 -13.35 -4.56 -4.44
C GLY A 118 -14.08 -3.95 -3.25
N PHE A 119 -15.42 -3.97 -3.27
CA PHE A 119 -16.27 -3.40 -2.23
C PHE A 119 -16.36 -4.31 -0.99
N TYR A 120 -15.22 -4.56 -0.34
CA TYR A 120 -15.08 -5.50 0.78
C TYR A 120 -15.74 -4.98 2.07
N GLN A 121 -15.87 -5.84 3.07
CA GLN A 121 -16.17 -5.43 4.45
C GLN A 121 -14.94 -5.71 5.30
N VAL A 122 -14.69 -4.94 6.36
CA VAL A 122 -13.44 -5.07 7.15
C VAL A 122 -13.30 -6.46 7.80
N GLU A 123 -14.41 -7.17 7.99
CA GLU A 123 -14.43 -8.57 8.44
C GLU A 123 -13.85 -9.57 7.43
N ASP A 124 -13.54 -9.14 6.20
CA ASP A 124 -12.82 -9.93 5.20
C ASP A 124 -11.33 -10.04 5.57
N GLU A 125 -11.00 -11.07 6.35
CA GLU A 125 -9.62 -11.32 6.83
C GLU A 125 -8.61 -11.42 5.69
N TRP A 126 -9.02 -11.86 4.49
CA TRP A 126 -8.13 -11.87 3.32
C TRP A 126 -7.63 -10.46 2.98
N VAL A 127 -8.51 -9.46 3.04
CA VAL A 127 -8.14 -8.06 2.82
C VAL A 127 -7.32 -7.52 3.99
N VAL A 128 -7.70 -7.86 5.22
CA VAL A 128 -6.97 -7.42 6.43
C VAL A 128 -5.52 -7.90 6.41
N ARG A 129 -5.24 -9.14 5.96
CA ARG A 129 -3.87 -9.64 5.81
C ARG A 129 -3.05 -8.80 4.85
N LYS A 130 -3.63 -8.45 3.69
CA LYS A 130 -3.00 -7.53 2.73
C LYS A 130 -2.75 -6.15 3.34
N HIS A 131 -3.68 -5.61 4.13
CA HIS A 131 -3.45 -4.35 4.86
C HIS A 131 -2.27 -4.44 5.81
N VAL A 132 -2.18 -5.51 6.61
CA VAL A 132 -1.06 -5.69 7.55
C VAL A 132 0.27 -5.76 6.81
N GLU A 133 0.34 -6.48 5.69
CA GLU A 133 1.55 -6.52 4.85
C GLU A 133 1.98 -5.13 4.37
N LEU A 134 1.01 -4.34 3.89
CA LEU A 134 1.25 -2.97 3.42
C LEU A 134 1.68 -2.05 4.56
N PHE A 135 1.11 -2.21 5.76
CA PHE A 135 1.48 -1.42 6.93
C PHE A 135 2.91 -1.71 7.41
N ILE A 136 3.32 -2.98 7.39
CA ILE A 136 4.70 -3.36 7.70
C ILE A 136 5.66 -2.79 6.65
N ASN A 137 5.33 -2.91 5.36
CA ASN A 137 6.13 -2.32 4.27
C ASN A 137 6.26 -0.79 4.37
N ALA A 138 5.21 -0.11 4.81
CA ALA A 138 5.21 1.34 5.03
C ALA A 138 6.02 1.76 6.25
N GLY A 139 6.21 0.88 7.23
CA GLY A 139 6.87 1.21 8.51
C GLY A 139 5.94 1.95 9.47
N LEU A 140 4.64 1.63 9.45
CA LEU A 140 3.67 2.20 10.39
C LEU A 140 3.85 1.62 11.79
N ASP A 141 3.84 2.48 12.80
CA ASP A 141 3.97 2.08 14.20
C ASP A 141 2.62 1.73 14.84
N PHE A 142 1.54 2.40 14.42
CA PHE A 142 0.20 2.09 14.90
C PHE A 142 -0.94 2.43 13.92
N ILE A 143 -2.06 1.73 14.07
CA ILE A 143 -3.35 2.09 13.51
C ILE A 143 -4.28 2.58 14.62
N CYS A 144 -5.14 3.54 14.31
CA CYS A 144 -6.13 4.09 15.23
C CYS A 144 -7.53 3.82 14.68
N PHE A 145 -8.30 2.97 15.36
CA PHE A 145 -9.66 2.64 14.96
C PHE A 145 -10.60 3.82 15.18
N ASP A 146 -11.30 4.21 14.10
CA ASP A 146 -12.37 5.19 14.19
C ASP A 146 -13.62 4.59 14.87
N CYS A 147 -13.92 5.08 16.07
CA CYS A 147 -15.14 4.78 16.82
C CYS A 147 -15.81 6.09 17.27
N THR A 148 -15.70 7.15 16.47
CA THR A 148 -16.16 8.50 16.83
C THR A 148 -17.68 8.67 16.72
N ASN A 149 -18.37 7.73 16.07
CA ASN A 149 -19.79 7.81 15.68
C ASN A 149 -20.75 6.91 16.50
N ASN A 150 -20.43 6.66 17.78
CA ASN A 150 -21.25 5.86 18.72
C ASN A 150 -21.42 4.37 18.37
N ASP A 151 -20.50 3.83 17.57
CA ASP A 151 -20.30 2.40 17.40
C ASP A 151 -18.78 2.14 17.47
N PHE A 152 -18.42 0.97 18.00
CA PHE A 152 -17.04 0.50 18.07
C PHE A 152 -16.79 -0.69 17.15
N TYR A 153 -17.79 -1.03 16.31
CA TYR A 153 -17.67 -1.93 15.18
C TYR A 153 -17.02 -3.25 15.55
N GLN A 154 -17.55 -3.89 16.60
CA GLN A 154 -16.88 -4.97 17.31
C GLN A 154 -16.36 -6.09 16.40
N ALA A 155 -17.12 -6.49 15.38
CA ALA A 155 -16.71 -7.58 14.48
C ALA A 155 -15.51 -7.16 13.61
N ALA A 156 -15.61 -6.01 12.94
CA ALA A 156 -14.52 -5.42 12.16
C ALA A 156 -13.25 -5.18 13.01
N ALA A 157 -13.38 -4.55 14.17
CA ALA A 157 -12.25 -4.33 15.09
C ALA A 157 -11.60 -5.66 15.51
N LYS A 158 -12.42 -6.68 15.81
CA LYS A 158 -11.91 -8.01 16.19
C LYS A 158 -11.15 -8.67 15.05
N ALA A 159 -11.67 -8.63 13.82
CA ALA A 159 -11.00 -9.23 12.66
C ALA A 159 -9.60 -8.63 12.45
N VAL A 160 -9.49 -7.30 12.54
CA VAL A 160 -8.17 -6.63 12.44
C VAL A 160 -7.26 -7.01 13.60
N LEU A 161 -7.77 -7.03 14.83
CA LEU A 161 -6.97 -7.40 16.01
C LEU A 161 -6.50 -8.85 16.03
N ASP A 162 -7.33 -9.78 15.55
CA ASP A 162 -6.95 -11.19 15.43
C ASP A 162 -5.79 -11.36 14.43
N VAL A 163 -5.87 -10.73 13.26
CA VAL A 163 -4.81 -10.80 12.23
C VAL A 163 -3.53 -10.11 12.71
N LEU A 164 -3.62 -8.95 13.37
CA LEU A 164 -2.45 -8.31 13.99
C LEU A 164 -1.79 -9.21 15.03
N LEU A 165 -2.59 -9.83 15.90
CA LEU A 165 -2.08 -10.73 16.94
C LEU A 165 -1.42 -11.97 16.32
N GLU A 166 -2.05 -12.57 15.31
CA GLU A 166 -1.49 -13.71 14.59
C GLU A 166 -0.10 -13.40 14.03
N TYR A 167 0.05 -12.30 13.31
CA TYR A 167 1.34 -11.92 12.73
C TYR A 167 2.36 -11.49 13.80
N ALA A 168 1.93 -10.83 14.87
CA ALA A 168 2.80 -10.55 16.01
C ALA A 168 3.33 -11.84 16.67
N GLU A 169 2.48 -12.86 16.82
CA GLU A 169 2.84 -14.18 17.38
C GLU A 169 3.78 -14.97 16.45
N MET A 170 3.70 -14.75 15.14
CA MET A 170 4.66 -15.28 14.16
C MET A 170 6.02 -14.58 14.20
N GLY A 171 6.10 -13.38 14.78
CA GLY A 171 7.33 -12.60 14.91
C GLY A 171 7.46 -11.40 13.97
N TYR A 172 6.42 -11.09 13.19
CA TYR A 172 6.38 -9.86 12.38
C TYR A 172 6.20 -8.63 13.27
N ASP A 173 6.86 -7.54 12.89
CA ASP A 173 6.67 -6.24 13.54
C ASP A 173 5.46 -5.53 12.96
N VAL A 174 4.28 -5.96 13.40
CA VAL A 174 3.00 -5.37 13.00
C VAL A 174 2.81 -3.99 13.64
N PRO A 175 2.05 -3.08 12.99
CA PRO A 175 1.58 -1.88 13.67
C PRO A 175 0.76 -2.26 14.90
N ARG A 176 0.92 -1.50 15.97
CA ARG A 176 0.05 -1.62 17.15
C ARG A 176 -1.31 -0.97 16.89
N ALA A 177 -2.27 -1.14 17.78
CA ALA A 177 -3.61 -0.61 17.65
C ALA A 177 -4.00 0.27 18.84
N MET A 178 -4.86 1.25 18.57
CA MET A 178 -5.60 1.99 19.60
C MET A 178 -6.98 2.40 19.07
N PHE A 179 -7.83 2.93 19.96
CA PHE A 179 -9.18 3.38 19.60
C PHE A 179 -9.34 4.88 19.81
N MET A 180 -10.15 5.52 18.95
CA MET A 180 -10.59 6.90 19.11
C MET A 180 -12.10 7.00 19.24
N THR A 181 -12.57 7.79 20.21
CA THR A 181 -13.99 8.03 20.48
C THR A 181 -14.28 9.52 20.57
N ASN A 182 -15.51 9.95 20.25
CA ASN A 182 -15.88 11.38 20.29
C ASN A 182 -17.32 11.62 20.76
N SER A 183 -18.34 11.14 20.03
CA SER A 183 -19.75 11.52 20.24
C SER A 183 -20.32 11.16 21.63
N ASP A 184 -20.26 9.88 22.03
CA ASP A 184 -20.53 9.37 23.39
C ASP A 184 -19.27 8.63 23.88
N SER A 185 -18.23 9.42 24.10
CA SER A 185 -16.90 8.92 24.43
C SER A 185 -16.88 8.06 25.71
N THR A 186 -17.75 8.35 26.69
CA THR A 186 -17.81 7.56 27.93
C THR A 186 -18.35 6.17 27.69
N LEU A 187 -19.53 6.04 27.06
CA LEU A 187 -20.13 4.73 26.79
C LEU A 187 -19.25 3.89 25.87
N MET A 188 -18.69 4.50 24.81
CA MET A 188 -17.82 3.77 23.87
C MET A 188 -16.57 3.25 24.55
N THR A 189 -15.93 4.04 25.42
CA THR A 189 -14.77 3.59 26.20
C THR A 189 -15.10 2.38 27.07
N GLU A 190 -16.27 2.36 27.73
CA GLU A 190 -16.69 1.23 28.55
C GLU A 190 -16.93 -0.03 27.71
N ASN A 191 -17.54 0.12 26.53
CA ASN A 191 -17.78 -1.00 25.62
C ASN A 191 -16.47 -1.56 25.06
N ILE A 192 -15.58 -0.70 24.57
CA ILE A 192 -14.25 -1.07 24.06
C ILE A 192 -13.44 -1.77 25.15
N TYR A 193 -13.42 -1.23 26.38
CA TYR A 193 -12.74 -1.87 27.49
C TYR A 193 -13.27 -3.27 27.74
N ASN A 194 -14.59 -3.43 27.85
CA ASN A 194 -15.21 -4.72 28.15
C ASN A 194 -15.00 -5.76 27.04
N ALA A 195 -14.94 -5.31 25.78
CA ALA A 195 -14.74 -6.18 24.62
C ALA A 195 -13.28 -6.62 24.48
N PHE A 196 -12.32 -5.68 24.57
CA PHE A 196 -10.97 -5.90 24.09
C PHE A 196 -9.86 -5.73 25.15
N TYR A 197 -10.03 -4.86 26.15
CA TYR A 197 -8.95 -4.52 27.11
C TYR A 197 -9.11 -5.12 28.51
N ARG A 198 -10.31 -5.63 28.84
CA ARG A 198 -10.59 -6.26 30.14
C ARG A 198 -9.81 -7.57 30.32
N ARG A 199 -9.39 -8.19 29.22
CA ARG A 199 -8.54 -9.37 29.19
C ARG A 199 -7.27 -9.01 28.43
N ASP A 200 -6.21 -9.73 28.71
CA ASP A 200 -4.88 -9.44 28.18
C ASP A 200 -4.67 -10.06 26.78
N THR A 201 -5.75 -10.43 26.08
CA THR A 201 -5.73 -11.20 24.82
C THR A 201 -4.92 -10.49 23.74
N TYR A 202 -5.04 -9.16 23.65
CA TYR A 202 -4.42 -8.35 22.60
C TYR A 202 -3.29 -7.46 23.15
N ASP A 203 -2.76 -7.78 24.33
CA ASP A 203 -1.77 -6.92 25.00
C ASP A 203 -0.47 -6.72 24.20
N ALA A 204 -0.11 -7.71 23.37
CA ALA A 204 1.04 -7.65 22.47
C ALA A 204 0.85 -6.67 21.29
N VAL A 205 -0.39 -6.24 21.01
CA VAL A 205 -0.71 -5.41 19.84
C VAL A 205 -1.33 -4.07 20.20
N TRP A 206 -1.36 -3.67 21.48
CA TRP A 206 -1.78 -2.31 21.85
C TRP A 206 -0.66 -1.29 21.74
N PHE A 207 -1.01 -0.06 21.36
CA PHE A 207 -0.05 1.05 21.33
C PHE A 207 0.07 1.68 22.74
N TYR A 208 1.30 1.77 23.26
CA TYR A 208 1.60 2.28 24.61
C TYR A 208 2.28 3.67 24.59
N GLY A 209 2.60 4.20 23.41
CA GLY A 209 3.53 5.32 23.28
C GLY A 209 4.85 5.01 24.00
N ASN A 210 5.41 6.01 24.67
CA ASN A 210 6.61 5.86 25.51
C ASN A 210 6.29 5.46 26.97
N GLY A 211 5.01 5.18 27.29
CA GLY A 211 4.52 4.87 28.62
C GLY A 211 4.31 3.37 28.91
N ASP A 212 3.64 3.07 30.03
CA ASP A 212 3.35 1.70 30.50
C ASP A 212 1.86 1.32 30.39
N LYS A 213 1.03 2.21 29.84
CA LYS A 213 -0.41 1.97 29.62
C LYS A 213 -0.79 2.11 28.14
N PRO A 214 -1.71 1.27 27.64
CA PRO A 214 -2.25 1.44 26.30
C PRO A 214 -2.96 2.79 26.18
N TRP A 215 -2.75 3.44 25.03
CA TRP A 215 -3.39 4.69 24.70
C TRP A 215 -4.84 4.46 24.27
N ILE A 216 -5.70 5.41 24.63
CA ILE A 216 -7.03 5.57 24.04
C ILE A 216 -7.32 7.06 23.86
N ILE A 217 -7.81 7.43 22.67
CA ILE A 217 -8.28 8.79 22.43
C ILE A 217 -9.73 8.88 22.90
N SER A 218 -9.93 9.48 24.07
CA SER A 218 -11.22 9.50 24.76
C SER A 218 -11.32 10.64 25.77
N SER A 219 -12.50 11.24 25.85
CA SER A 219 -12.93 12.13 26.94
C SER A 219 -13.78 11.36 27.96
N TYR A 220 -13.23 10.27 28.52
CA TYR A 220 -13.92 9.41 29.48
C TYR A 220 -14.29 10.19 30.75
N ALA A 221 -15.59 10.26 31.06
CA ALA A 221 -16.14 10.94 32.23
C ALA A 221 -16.71 9.97 33.29
N GLY A 222 -16.48 8.66 33.12
CA GLY A 222 -16.94 7.64 34.06
C GLY A 222 -16.01 7.47 35.26
N SER A 223 -16.39 6.61 36.20
CA SER A 223 -15.69 6.41 37.49
C SER A 223 -15.20 4.98 37.71
N ASN A 224 -15.13 4.15 36.67
CA ASN A 224 -14.69 2.76 36.79
C ASN A 224 -13.17 2.70 36.98
N ALA A 225 -12.73 2.32 38.18
CA ALA A 225 -11.30 2.27 38.53
C ALA A 225 -10.49 1.39 37.58
N ASN A 226 -11.02 0.24 37.13
CA ASN A 226 -10.28 -0.63 36.22
C ASN A 226 -10.02 0.02 34.86
N ILE A 227 -10.94 0.87 34.39
CA ILE A 227 -10.78 1.61 33.13
C ILE A 227 -9.75 2.73 33.31
N LEU A 228 -9.86 3.49 34.41
CA LEU A 228 -8.92 4.56 34.74
C LEU A 228 -7.49 4.05 34.97
N ASP A 229 -7.35 2.85 35.54
CA ASP A 229 -6.06 2.23 35.78
C ASP A 229 -5.48 1.62 34.50
N ARG A 230 -6.33 1.10 33.58
CA ARG A 230 -5.88 0.42 32.37
C ARG A 230 -5.28 1.36 31.32
N PHE A 231 -5.85 2.55 31.11
CA PHE A 231 -5.52 3.38 29.95
C PHE A 231 -4.68 4.62 30.28
N TYR A 232 -3.89 5.03 29.30
CA TYR A 232 -3.46 6.42 29.13
C TYR A 232 -4.47 7.15 28.23
N PHE A 233 -5.04 8.26 28.73
CA PHE A 233 -6.11 8.98 28.03
C PHE A 233 -5.60 10.21 27.31
N LYS A 234 -5.92 10.32 26.02
CA LYS A 234 -5.76 11.55 25.25
C LYS A 234 -7.09 12.12 24.78
N PRO A 235 -7.38 13.42 24.98
CA PRO A 235 -8.57 14.02 24.43
C PRO A 235 -8.41 14.21 22.92
N ALA A 236 -9.45 13.93 22.13
CA ALA A 236 -9.47 14.28 20.72
C ALA A 236 -9.40 15.80 20.51
N GLN A 237 -8.63 16.25 19.53
CA GLN A 237 -8.78 17.57 18.93
C GLN A 237 -9.62 17.44 17.66
N TRP A 238 -10.80 18.06 17.67
CA TRP A 238 -11.61 18.21 16.46
C TRP A 238 -11.26 19.55 15.79
N PRO A 239 -11.17 19.62 14.46
CA PRO A 239 -10.77 20.85 13.77
C PRO A 239 -11.80 21.99 13.92
N ASN A 240 -13.06 21.66 14.24
CA ASN A 240 -14.11 22.66 14.52
C ASN A 240 -14.19 23.10 15.99
N ARG A 241 -13.16 22.82 16.80
CA ARG A 241 -13.05 23.25 18.20
C ARG A 241 -11.87 24.20 18.34
N SER A 242 -11.91 25.02 19.38
CA SER A 242 -10.75 25.83 19.77
C SER A 242 -9.54 24.92 20.01
N TYR A 243 -8.37 25.39 19.58
CA TYR A 243 -7.10 24.71 19.77
C TYR A 243 -6.86 24.33 21.25
N ASN A 244 -6.53 23.06 21.48
CA ASN A 244 -6.09 22.53 22.75
C ASN A 244 -4.74 21.85 22.56
N GLU A 245 -3.67 22.44 23.08
CA GLU A 245 -2.30 21.90 22.95
C GLU A 245 -2.16 20.44 23.40
N ASN A 246 -2.99 19.97 24.34
CA ASN A 246 -2.92 18.59 24.85
C ASN A 246 -3.81 17.61 24.06
N GLY A 247 -4.54 18.10 23.05
CA GLY A 247 -5.39 17.29 22.18
C GLY A 247 -4.61 16.39 21.23
N PHE A 248 -5.29 15.39 20.69
CA PHE A 248 -4.77 14.54 19.62
C PHE A 248 -5.52 14.87 18.31
N PRO A 249 -4.86 15.47 17.31
CA PRO A 249 -5.50 15.86 16.05
C PRO A 249 -5.66 14.65 15.13
N TRP A 250 -6.82 14.52 14.50
CA TRP A 250 -6.99 13.59 13.37
C TRP A 250 -6.84 14.28 12.00
N ILE A 251 -6.94 15.61 11.97
CA ILE A 251 -6.84 16.48 10.79
C ILE A 251 -6.56 17.92 11.23
N SER A 252 -5.95 18.71 10.35
CA SER A 252 -5.78 20.16 10.48
C SER A 252 -6.59 20.91 9.41
N TRP A 253 -7.17 22.06 9.74
CA TRP A 253 -7.74 23.00 8.75
C TRP A 253 -6.87 24.26 8.57
N HIS A 254 -5.62 24.17 9.01
CA HIS A 254 -4.60 25.20 8.92
C HIS A 254 -3.35 24.67 8.21
N TYR A 255 -2.69 25.52 7.43
CA TYR A 255 -1.42 25.20 6.78
C TYR A 255 -0.37 26.32 6.96
N PRO A 256 0.86 26.00 7.42
CA PRO A 256 1.30 24.70 7.93
C PRO A 256 0.46 24.20 9.12
N GLN A 257 0.35 22.88 9.28
CA GLN A 257 -0.49 22.25 10.30
C GLN A 257 -0.04 22.64 11.71
N GLU A 258 -0.98 22.73 12.64
CA GLU A 258 -0.61 22.97 14.04
C GLU A 258 0.04 21.74 14.68
N THR A 259 0.91 22.00 15.64
CA THR A 259 1.49 20.98 16.51
C THR A 259 0.76 20.89 17.84
N TYR A 260 0.77 19.69 18.42
CA TYR A 260 0.18 19.35 19.71
C TYR A 260 1.24 18.67 20.57
N THR A 261 1.08 18.67 21.89
CA THR A 261 2.09 18.14 22.80
C THR A 261 1.52 17.08 23.75
N ASP A 262 2.28 16.01 23.92
CA ASP A 262 2.15 15.06 25.02
C ASP A 262 3.43 15.11 25.86
N ARG A 263 3.42 15.88 26.95
CA ARG A 263 4.62 16.07 27.78
C ARG A 263 4.95 14.83 28.63
N GLU A 264 3.98 13.94 28.86
CA GLU A 264 4.17 12.74 29.68
C GLU A 264 4.88 11.64 28.89
N ASN A 265 4.59 11.55 27.59
CA ASN A 265 5.20 10.58 26.68
C ASN A 265 6.24 11.21 25.74
N ASP A 266 6.56 12.49 25.91
CA ASP A 266 7.55 13.23 25.12
C ASP A 266 7.24 13.24 23.62
N TYR A 267 5.99 13.52 23.25
CA TYR A 267 5.58 13.66 21.86
C TYR A 267 5.21 15.09 21.48
N THR A 268 5.67 15.52 20.31
CA THR A 268 5.09 16.60 19.52
C THR A 268 4.37 15.98 18.33
N ILE A 269 3.06 16.19 18.27
CA ILE A 269 2.14 15.51 17.37
C ILE A 269 1.72 16.47 16.25
N MET A 270 1.76 16.00 15.01
CA MET A 270 1.23 16.70 13.84
C MET A 270 0.34 15.76 13.03
N SER A 271 -0.80 16.25 12.55
CA SER A 271 -1.64 15.50 11.60
C SER A 271 -1.20 15.77 10.16
N VAL A 272 -1.21 14.74 9.32
CA VAL A 272 -0.97 14.85 7.88
C VAL A 272 -2.17 14.26 7.14
N SER A 273 -2.64 14.95 6.10
CA SER A 273 -3.87 14.60 5.38
C SER A 273 -3.66 14.61 3.87
N VAL A 274 -4.29 13.69 3.16
CA VAL A 274 -4.32 13.73 1.69
C VAL A 274 -5.33 14.77 1.19
N SER A 275 -6.41 15.00 1.93
CA SER A 275 -7.40 16.05 1.65
C SER A 275 -8.08 16.52 2.94
N GLN A 276 -8.62 17.74 2.93
CA GLN A 276 -9.25 18.38 4.08
C GLN A 276 -10.48 19.20 3.68
N HIS A 277 -11.61 18.96 4.34
CA HIS A 277 -12.87 19.68 4.12
C HIS A 277 -12.89 21.06 4.82
N THR A 278 -11.90 21.90 4.54
CA THR A 278 -11.71 23.22 5.17
C THR A 278 -12.89 24.18 4.99
N GLY A 279 -13.70 24.02 3.94
CA GLY A 279 -14.84 24.88 3.58
C GLY A 279 -16.06 24.78 4.50
N ILE A 280 -16.06 23.90 5.50
CA ILE A 280 -17.09 23.84 6.55
C ILE A 280 -16.65 24.48 7.87
N GLY A 281 -15.38 24.91 7.99
CA GLY A 281 -14.79 25.29 9.27
C GLY A 281 -15.08 26.70 9.76
N GLY A 282 -15.68 27.56 8.93
CA GLY A 282 -15.99 28.94 9.28
C GLY A 282 -14.72 29.70 9.68
N SER A 283 -14.74 30.34 10.85
CA SER A 283 -13.58 31.08 11.38
C SER A 283 -12.49 30.21 12.00
N LEU A 284 -12.66 28.89 12.05
CA LEU A 284 -11.70 27.91 12.59
C LEU A 284 -10.94 27.18 11.48
N SER A 285 -10.97 27.72 10.26
CA SER A 285 -10.34 27.14 9.08
C SER A 285 -9.76 28.27 8.24
N ASP A 286 -8.65 28.01 7.57
CA ASP A 286 -8.01 28.97 6.65
C ASP A 286 -8.92 29.34 5.47
N ALA A 287 -9.90 28.49 5.12
CA ALA A 287 -10.88 28.80 4.09
C ALA A 287 -11.81 29.96 4.47
N GLY A 288 -12.02 30.22 5.77
CA GLY A 288 -12.82 31.35 6.27
C GLY A 288 -14.31 31.30 5.91
N VAL A 289 -14.82 30.15 5.45
CA VAL A 289 -16.20 29.95 4.98
C VAL A 289 -16.85 28.75 5.65
N SER A 290 -18.18 28.69 5.60
CA SER A 290 -18.96 27.58 6.15
C SER A 290 -19.97 27.09 5.12
N GLY A 291 -20.31 25.80 5.19
CA GLY A 291 -21.32 25.18 4.34
C GLY A 291 -20.81 24.69 2.99
N ILE A 292 -19.49 24.72 2.75
CA ILE A 292 -18.87 24.18 1.54
C ILE A 292 -18.23 22.83 1.87
N ASN A 293 -18.98 21.76 1.68
CA ASN A 293 -18.51 20.38 1.89
C ASN A 293 -17.81 19.83 0.63
N PHE A 294 -17.20 18.65 0.74
CA PHE A 294 -16.52 17.99 -0.38
C PHE A 294 -17.42 17.78 -1.59
N SER A 295 -18.69 17.41 -1.41
CA SER A 295 -19.60 17.27 -2.56
C SER A 295 -19.89 18.59 -3.28
N ILE A 296 -19.86 19.73 -2.57
CA ILE A 296 -19.97 21.05 -3.21
C ILE A 296 -18.72 21.37 -4.03
N SER A 297 -17.53 21.09 -3.50
CA SER A 297 -16.29 21.29 -4.27
C SER A 297 -16.26 20.38 -5.51
N GLY A 298 -16.58 19.10 -5.36
CA GLY A 298 -16.65 18.17 -6.50
C GLY A 298 -17.74 18.52 -7.52
N LEU A 299 -18.94 18.93 -7.08
CA LEU A 299 -20.03 19.36 -7.98
C LEU A 299 -19.63 20.57 -8.83
N PHE A 300 -18.93 21.54 -8.21
CA PHE A 300 -18.52 22.78 -8.85
C PHE A 300 -17.11 22.74 -9.44
N ALA A 301 -16.49 21.57 -9.50
CA ALA A 301 -15.21 21.39 -10.17
C ALA A 301 -15.30 21.84 -11.64
N PRO A 302 -14.23 22.45 -12.19
CA PRO A 302 -14.26 22.99 -13.56
C PRO A 302 -14.66 21.96 -14.61
N TYR A 303 -14.24 20.70 -14.45
CA TYR A 303 -14.56 19.59 -15.35
C TYR A 303 -16.02 19.11 -15.25
N ASN A 304 -16.74 19.49 -14.20
CA ASN A 304 -18.14 19.14 -13.98
C ASN A 304 -19.11 20.28 -14.35
N TYR A 305 -18.67 21.54 -14.28
CA TYR A 305 -19.56 22.70 -14.33
C TYR A 305 -20.45 22.77 -15.58
N ASP A 306 -19.93 22.40 -16.75
CA ASP A 306 -20.69 22.47 -18.01
C ASP A 306 -21.80 21.41 -18.10
N THR A 307 -21.69 20.32 -17.35
CA THR A 307 -22.71 19.25 -17.26
C THR A 307 -23.89 19.65 -16.36
N LEU A 308 -23.73 20.68 -15.53
CA LEU A 308 -24.75 21.12 -14.58
C LEU A 308 -25.98 21.70 -15.29
N SER A 309 -27.13 21.56 -14.63
CA SER A 309 -28.40 22.09 -15.10
C SER A 309 -28.36 23.61 -15.28
N ASP A 310 -29.09 24.12 -16.28
CA ASP A 310 -29.21 25.56 -16.49
C ASP A 310 -29.79 26.28 -15.26
N SER A 311 -30.64 25.61 -14.48
CA SER A 311 -31.16 26.14 -13.22
C SER A 311 -30.08 26.33 -12.16
N LEU A 312 -29.11 25.41 -12.07
CA LEU A 312 -28.01 25.53 -11.11
C LEU A 312 -26.99 26.57 -11.58
N LYS A 313 -26.63 26.56 -12.86
CA LYS A 313 -25.75 27.58 -13.47
C LYS A 313 -26.33 29.00 -13.42
N ALA A 314 -27.65 29.14 -13.40
CA ALA A 314 -28.31 30.43 -13.18
C ALA A 314 -28.20 30.94 -11.72
N ARG A 315 -27.94 30.04 -10.76
CA ARG A 315 -27.78 30.37 -9.33
C ARG A 315 -26.31 30.56 -8.93
N VAL A 316 -25.40 29.81 -9.54
CA VAL A 316 -23.97 29.81 -9.25
C VAL A 316 -23.21 30.02 -10.55
N SER A 317 -22.57 31.18 -10.69
CA SER A 317 -21.72 31.46 -11.86
C SER A 317 -20.46 30.59 -11.85
N SER A 318 -19.81 30.42 -13.00
CA SER A 318 -18.54 29.67 -13.11
C SER A 318 -17.44 30.24 -12.21
N GLU A 319 -17.38 31.56 -12.05
CA GLU A 319 -16.44 32.21 -11.12
C GLU A 319 -16.73 31.82 -9.66
N THR A 320 -18.01 31.76 -9.27
CA THR A 320 -18.40 31.37 -7.91
C THR A 320 -18.17 29.87 -7.68
N ALA A 321 -18.49 29.05 -8.69
CA ALA A 321 -18.23 27.62 -8.69
C ALA A 321 -16.73 27.33 -8.48
N THR A 322 -15.85 28.05 -9.20
CA THR A 322 -14.39 27.94 -9.04
C THR A 322 -13.94 28.30 -7.61
N LYS A 323 -14.58 29.28 -6.95
CA LYS A 323 -14.29 29.57 -5.54
C LYS A 323 -14.70 28.42 -4.62
N TYR A 324 -15.90 27.86 -4.84
CA TYR A 324 -16.38 26.71 -4.06
C TYR A 324 -15.53 25.46 -4.24
N TYR A 325 -15.06 25.20 -5.46
CA TYR A 325 -14.10 24.15 -5.76
C TYR A 325 -12.82 24.28 -4.93
N ASN A 326 -12.29 25.50 -4.77
CA ASN A 326 -11.02 25.74 -4.08
C ASN A 326 -11.13 25.99 -2.56
N TYR A 327 -12.34 26.02 -1.98
CA TYR A 327 -12.49 26.21 -0.53
C TYR A 327 -12.21 24.97 0.31
N ASN A 328 -12.15 23.79 -0.31
CA ASN A 328 -11.67 22.56 0.31
C ASN A 328 -10.33 22.21 -0.31
N TRP A 329 -9.46 21.61 0.48
CA TRP A 329 -8.17 21.11 0.00
C TRP A 329 -8.37 19.67 -0.46
N GLY A 330 -8.55 19.46 -1.76
CA GLY A 330 -8.57 18.11 -2.35
C GLY A 330 -7.15 17.53 -2.43
N ARG A 331 -7.01 16.30 -2.93
CA ARG A 331 -5.70 15.67 -3.13
C ARG A 331 -4.77 16.50 -4.03
N GLY A 332 -5.35 17.25 -4.96
CA GLY A 332 -4.64 18.10 -5.91
C GLY A 332 -4.54 19.55 -5.48
N TYR A 333 -4.92 19.90 -4.25
CA TYR A 333 -4.71 21.25 -3.74
C TYR A 333 -3.21 21.54 -3.61
N SER A 334 -2.78 22.72 -4.05
CA SER A 334 -1.46 23.23 -3.73
C SER A 334 -1.57 24.51 -2.93
N HIS A 335 -0.93 24.52 -1.77
CA HIS A 335 -0.77 25.68 -0.90
C HIS A 335 0.12 26.76 -1.50
N GLU A 336 0.96 26.43 -2.50
CA GLU A 336 1.71 27.43 -3.27
C GLU A 336 0.80 28.25 -4.19
N THR A 337 -0.16 27.58 -4.84
CA THR A 337 -1.05 28.21 -5.83
C THR A 337 -2.38 28.68 -5.23
N GLY A 338 -2.80 28.06 -4.12
CA GLY A 338 -4.09 28.28 -3.48
C GLY A 338 -5.27 27.65 -4.24
N SER A 339 -5.02 26.61 -5.06
CA SER A 339 -6.05 25.99 -5.91
C SER A 339 -5.89 24.48 -6.05
N ASN A 340 -7.02 23.81 -6.30
CA ASN A 340 -7.12 22.41 -6.70
C ASN A 340 -6.89 22.24 -8.21
N ASP A 341 -6.33 21.09 -8.58
CA ASP A 341 -6.17 20.64 -9.96
C ASP A 341 -6.32 19.10 -10.03
N TYR A 342 -7.09 18.60 -11.00
CA TYR A 342 -7.44 17.18 -11.08
C TYR A 342 -6.25 16.29 -11.41
N ASP A 343 -5.38 16.72 -12.33
CA ASP A 343 -4.19 15.94 -12.69
C ASP A 343 -3.23 15.88 -11.48
N SER A 344 -3.15 16.96 -10.72
CA SER A 344 -2.43 17.04 -9.44
C SER A 344 -3.06 16.18 -8.34
N ALA A 345 -4.36 15.85 -8.42
CA ALA A 345 -5.03 14.99 -7.47
C ALA A 345 -4.57 13.52 -7.58
N LEU A 346 -4.29 13.06 -8.79
CA LEU A 346 -3.71 11.74 -9.03
C LEU A 346 -2.24 11.67 -8.53
N ALA A 347 -1.52 12.80 -8.62
CA ALA A 347 -0.18 12.96 -8.04
C ALA A 347 -0.20 13.17 -6.51
N ASN A 348 -1.35 13.41 -5.88
CA ASN A 348 -1.48 13.69 -4.44
C ASN A 348 -0.57 14.84 -3.95
N VAL A 349 -0.54 15.96 -4.68
CA VAL A 349 0.30 17.14 -4.36
C VAL A 349 0.04 17.67 -2.95
N ASN A 350 -1.22 17.76 -2.53
CA ASN A 350 -1.57 18.24 -1.18
C ASN A 350 -0.94 17.36 -0.09
N PHE A 351 -0.91 16.04 -0.30
CA PHE A 351 -0.32 15.12 0.66
C PHE A 351 1.19 15.33 0.81
N GLU A 352 1.87 15.63 -0.30
CA GLU A 352 3.31 15.92 -0.29
C GLU A 352 3.60 17.19 0.50
N GLU A 353 2.89 18.28 0.22
CA GLU A 353 3.09 19.56 0.91
C GLU A 353 2.78 19.44 2.43
N GLN A 354 1.80 18.61 2.81
CA GLN A 354 1.52 18.32 4.21
C GLN A 354 2.66 17.55 4.88
N TRP A 355 3.27 16.58 4.19
CA TRP A 355 4.46 15.87 4.68
C TRP A 355 5.69 16.77 4.74
N ASP A 356 5.91 17.65 3.76
CA ASP A 356 6.99 18.63 3.75
C ASP A 356 7.02 19.45 5.04
N SER A 357 5.85 19.89 5.51
CA SER A 357 5.75 20.64 6.76
C SER A 357 6.16 19.83 7.99
N ALA A 358 5.88 18.52 8.00
CA ALA A 358 6.26 17.62 9.09
C ALA A 358 7.77 17.33 9.06
N LEU A 359 8.32 17.07 7.87
CA LEU A 359 9.75 16.83 7.63
C LEU A 359 10.61 18.06 7.97
N GLN A 360 10.10 19.26 7.72
CA GLN A 360 10.79 20.53 8.01
C GLN A 360 10.73 20.92 9.49
N ASN A 361 9.94 20.24 10.31
CA ASN A 361 9.79 20.53 11.73
C ASN A 361 10.45 19.46 12.61
N GLU A 362 11.72 19.68 12.98
CA GLU A 362 12.53 18.75 13.79
C GLU A 362 11.94 18.44 15.18
N ASP A 363 11.03 19.28 15.69
CA ASP A 363 10.37 19.04 16.98
C ASP A 363 9.28 17.96 16.87
N VAL A 364 8.73 17.71 15.68
CA VAL A 364 7.68 16.71 15.43
C VAL A 364 8.30 15.31 15.44
N ASN A 365 7.84 14.51 16.40
CA ASN A 365 8.28 13.11 16.57
C ASN A 365 7.10 12.12 16.58
N LEU A 366 5.86 12.60 16.39
CA LEU A 366 4.69 11.76 16.12
C LEU A 366 3.86 12.37 14.97
N VAL A 367 3.78 11.66 13.85
CA VAL A 367 2.88 12.01 12.74
C VAL A 367 1.64 11.11 12.79
N PHE A 368 0.47 11.72 12.66
CA PHE A 368 -0.79 10.99 12.54
C PHE A 368 -1.45 11.26 11.18
N VAL A 369 -1.51 10.22 10.36
CA VAL A 369 -2.02 10.25 9.00
C VAL A 369 -3.53 10.02 8.99
N THR A 370 -4.25 10.83 8.22
CA THR A 370 -5.70 11.01 8.35
C THR A 370 -6.55 9.80 7.97
N GLY A 371 -6.10 8.88 7.12
CA GLY A 371 -6.97 7.75 6.81
C GLY A 371 -6.42 6.66 5.90
N TRP A 372 -6.77 5.43 6.28
CA TRP A 372 -6.73 4.22 5.47
C TRP A 372 -8.13 3.59 5.43
N ASN A 373 -8.58 3.23 4.24
CA ASN A 373 -9.86 2.63 3.87
C ASN A 373 -11.13 3.48 4.06
N GLU A 374 -11.04 4.81 4.05
CA GLU A 374 -12.24 5.67 4.14
C GLU A 374 -13.05 5.69 2.82
N TRP A 375 -13.53 4.53 2.38
CA TRP A 375 -14.26 4.39 1.12
C TRP A 375 -15.72 4.82 1.20
N ILE A 376 -16.31 4.78 2.41
CA ILE A 376 -17.74 5.03 2.58
C ILE A 376 -18.03 6.52 2.71
N ALA A 377 -18.76 7.04 1.73
CA ALA A 377 -19.34 8.37 1.71
C ALA A 377 -20.76 8.33 2.29
N GLN A 378 -20.98 9.06 3.39
CA GLN A 378 -22.30 9.23 3.97
C GLN A 378 -23.05 10.43 3.35
N LYS A 379 -24.19 10.18 2.70
CA LYS A 379 -25.08 11.23 2.20
C LYS A 379 -25.95 11.77 3.32
N GLN A 380 -25.88 13.07 3.54
CA GLN A 380 -26.76 13.82 4.44
C GLN A 380 -27.83 14.59 3.64
N SER A 381 -29.00 14.83 4.24
CA SER A 381 -30.09 15.59 3.62
C SER A 381 -29.94 17.09 3.84
N LYS A 382 -30.51 17.91 2.95
CA LYS A 382 -30.59 19.38 3.08
C LYS A 382 -29.21 20.03 3.10
N ASP A 383 -28.59 20.08 1.93
CA ASP A 383 -27.30 20.74 1.75
C ASP A 383 -27.33 22.18 2.30
N PRO A 384 -26.31 22.58 3.09
CA PRO A 384 -26.26 23.93 3.69
C PRO A 384 -26.28 25.09 2.69
N LEU A 385 -25.76 24.89 1.48
CA LEU A 385 -25.67 25.91 0.43
C LEU A 385 -26.84 25.84 -0.56
N LEU A 386 -27.16 24.64 -1.05
CA LEU A 386 -28.12 24.41 -2.13
C LEU A 386 -29.54 24.17 -1.64
N GLY A 387 -29.73 23.89 -0.34
CA GLY A 387 -31.01 23.74 0.33
C GLY A 387 -31.64 22.34 0.19
N SER A 388 -32.89 22.22 0.62
CA SER A 388 -33.59 20.92 0.75
C SER A 388 -33.79 20.13 -0.54
N SER A 389 -33.52 20.71 -1.71
CA SER A 389 -33.56 19.97 -2.98
C SER A 389 -32.30 19.13 -3.23
N TYR A 390 -31.27 19.33 -2.41
CA TYR A 390 -29.99 18.65 -2.51
C TYR A 390 -29.64 17.99 -1.18
N GLY A 391 -29.08 16.78 -1.26
CA GLY A 391 -28.25 16.21 -0.21
C GLY A 391 -26.77 16.52 -0.44
N TYR A 392 -25.91 16.05 0.45
CA TYR A 392 -24.48 16.37 0.43
C TYR A 392 -23.64 15.28 1.10
N PHE A 393 -22.38 15.22 0.73
CA PHE A 393 -21.37 14.40 1.38
C PHE A 393 -20.32 15.30 2.02
N VAL A 394 -20.10 15.11 3.32
CA VAL A 394 -19.15 15.91 4.10
C VAL A 394 -17.73 15.45 3.88
N ASP A 395 -17.55 14.14 4.03
CA ASP A 395 -16.30 13.52 4.38
C ASP A 395 -15.54 12.95 3.19
N THR A 396 -16.22 12.28 2.28
CA THR A 396 -15.65 11.75 1.05
C THR A 396 -16.68 11.89 -0.06
N PHE A 397 -16.23 12.17 -1.29
CA PHE A 397 -17.12 12.38 -2.42
C PHE A 397 -16.59 11.81 -3.71
N SER A 398 -15.32 12.00 -4.03
CA SER A 398 -14.73 11.56 -5.30
C SER A 398 -13.25 11.23 -5.15
N THR A 399 -12.62 10.76 -6.22
CA THR A 399 -11.16 10.61 -6.29
C THR A 399 -10.43 11.85 -5.75
N GLU A 400 -10.76 13.05 -6.22
CA GLU A 400 -10.11 14.29 -5.76
C GLU A 400 -10.49 14.72 -4.33
N PHE A 401 -11.74 14.49 -3.92
CA PHE A 401 -12.27 14.91 -2.62
C PHE A 401 -12.58 13.70 -1.74
N SER A 402 -11.53 12.96 -1.38
CA SER A 402 -11.54 11.83 -0.44
C SER A 402 -10.21 11.78 0.31
N ARG A 403 -10.21 11.19 1.51
CA ARG A 403 -9.02 11.18 2.41
C ARG A 403 -8.26 9.86 2.40
N ASP A 404 -8.67 8.93 1.56
CA ASP A 404 -8.21 7.56 1.64
C ASP A 404 -6.82 7.36 1.02
N ILE A 405 -5.95 6.61 1.68
CA ILE A 405 -4.63 6.25 1.15
C ILE A 405 -4.65 4.83 0.55
N GLU A 406 -5.66 4.01 0.86
CA GLU A 406 -5.76 2.66 0.30
C GLU A 406 -5.79 2.72 -1.24
N MET A 407 -5.16 1.72 -1.86
CA MET A 407 -5.02 1.62 -3.31
C MET A 407 -6.39 1.52 -4.00
N MET A 408 -6.51 2.17 -5.14
CA MET A 408 -7.76 2.26 -5.91
C MET A 408 -7.70 1.39 -7.16
N ASN A 409 -8.75 0.62 -7.44
CA ASN A 409 -8.89 -0.08 -8.72
C ASN A 409 -9.26 0.92 -9.83
N GLY A 410 -8.47 0.98 -10.91
CA GLY A 410 -8.72 1.84 -12.08
C GLY A 410 -8.46 3.34 -11.92
N GLY A 411 -8.32 3.84 -10.69
CA GLY A 411 -7.98 5.25 -10.39
C GLY A 411 -6.49 5.49 -10.16
N TYR A 412 -6.10 6.06 -9.01
CA TYR A 412 -4.70 6.37 -8.68
C TYR A 412 -3.83 5.14 -8.35
N LEU A 413 -4.35 3.93 -8.52
CA LEU A 413 -3.67 2.66 -8.22
C LEU A 413 -3.03 2.72 -6.82
N ASP A 414 -1.73 2.55 -6.73
CA ASP A 414 -0.92 2.52 -5.51
C ASP A 414 -0.11 3.79 -5.27
N ASN A 415 -0.30 4.86 -6.06
CA ASN A 415 0.51 6.08 -5.98
C ASN A 415 0.44 6.74 -4.60
N CYS A 416 -0.74 6.81 -3.98
CA CYS A 416 -0.90 7.40 -2.65
C CYS A 416 -0.21 6.56 -1.56
N TYR A 417 -0.29 5.23 -1.67
CA TYR A 417 0.39 4.31 -0.76
C TYR A 417 1.92 4.38 -0.91
N LEU A 418 2.45 4.38 -2.14
CA LEU A 418 3.90 4.48 -2.36
C LEU A 418 4.47 5.81 -1.85
N GLN A 419 3.71 6.90 -1.97
CA GLN A 419 4.06 8.19 -1.38
C GLN A 419 4.08 8.12 0.17
N LEU A 420 3.11 7.45 0.79
CA LEU A 420 3.14 7.20 2.25
C LEU A 420 4.43 6.47 2.65
N VAL A 421 4.80 5.40 1.94
CA VAL A 421 6.03 4.63 2.21
C VAL A 421 7.27 5.52 2.07
N ALA A 422 7.34 6.33 1.00
CA ALA A 422 8.47 7.23 0.77
C ALA A 422 8.64 8.24 1.92
N ASN A 423 7.55 8.87 2.34
CA ASN A 423 7.60 9.94 3.34
C ASN A 423 7.86 9.39 4.75
N ILE A 424 7.37 8.19 5.09
CA ILE A 424 7.75 7.52 6.35
C ILE A 424 9.25 7.19 6.36
N ARG A 425 9.79 6.70 5.24
CA ARG A 425 11.22 6.37 5.14
C ARG A 425 12.09 7.61 5.24
N GLU A 426 11.69 8.74 4.68
CA GLU A 426 12.41 10.00 4.86
C GLU A 426 12.32 10.50 6.31
N TYR A 427 11.12 10.43 6.90
CA TYR A 427 10.86 10.95 8.24
C TYR A 427 11.57 10.17 9.35
N LYS A 428 11.64 8.84 9.23
CA LYS A 428 12.21 7.99 10.30
C LYS A 428 13.19 6.92 9.86
N GLY A 429 13.44 6.72 8.57
CA GLY A 429 14.34 5.67 8.06
C GLY A 429 15.82 5.98 8.25
N VAL A 430 16.54 5.11 8.95
CA VAL A 430 17.99 5.21 9.12
C VAL A 430 18.70 4.81 7.83
N GLY A 431 19.50 5.74 7.29
CA GLY A 431 20.22 5.53 6.03
C GLY A 431 19.36 5.81 4.79
N TYR A 432 18.20 6.46 4.94
CA TYR A 432 17.39 6.89 3.81
C TYR A 432 18.23 7.64 2.76
N GLY A 433 18.01 7.31 1.48
CA GLY A 433 18.77 7.84 0.35
C GLY A 433 20.18 7.25 0.17
N THR A 434 20.58 6.26 0.96
CA THR A 434 21.87 5.56 0.82
C THR A 434 21.70 4.08 0.51
N GLN A 435 22.60 3.55 -0.32
CA GLN A 435 22.64 2.12 -0.65
C GLN A 435 23.52 1.37 0.34
N VAL A 436 23.07 0.17 0.71
CA VAL A 436 23.75 -0.71 1.65
C VAL A 436 24.35 -1.89 0.90
N THR A 437 25.67 -1.85 0.73
CA THR A 437 26.42 -2.97 0.16
C THR A 437 26.40 -4.17 1.10
N ARG A 438 26.01 -5.34 0.58
CA ARG A 438 25.89 -6.58 1.36
C ARG A 438 27.05 -7.55 1.20
N ASN A 439 27.87 -7.37 0.16
CA ASN A 439 29.06 -8.20 -0.14
C ASN A 439 28.79 -9.71 -0.05
N ALA A 440 27.69 -10.18 -0.64
CA ALA A 440 27.31 -11.59 -0.63
C ALA A 440 27.98 -12.40 -1.75
N THR A 441 29.18 -11.99 -2.17
CA THR A 441 29.97 -12.75 -3.14
C THR A 441 30.57 -13.97 -2.48
N VAL A 442 30.18 -15.16 -2.94
CA VAL A 442 30.70 -16.43 -2.40
C VAL A 442 32.06 -16.76 -3.00
N ALA A 443 32.86 -17.50 -2.22
CA ALA A 443 34.18 -17.93 -2.68
C ALA A 443 34.04 -18.82 -3.93
N LYS A 444 34.99 -18.67 -4.86
CA LYS A 444 35.04 -19.48 -6.09
C LYS A 444 34.96 -20.97 -5.79
N GLY A 445 34.02 -21.66 -6.44
CA GLY A 445 33.79 -23.10 -6.26
C GLY A 445 32.91 -23.48 -5.08
N THR A 446 32.30 -22.51 -4.38
CA THR A 446 31.23 -22.78 -3.41
C THR A 446 30.03 -23.40 -4.13
N ASP A 447 29.53 -24.52 -3.61
CA ASP A 447 28.37 -25.21 -4.20
C ASP A 447 27.06 -24.69 -3.61
N LEU A 448 26.43 -23.75 -4.31
CA LEU A 448 25.15 -23.18 -3.88
C LEU A 448 23.95 -24.13 -4.09
N PHE A 449 24.15 -25.35 -4.62
CA PHE A 449 23.15 -26.42 -4.58
C PHE A 449 23.14 -27.16 -3.24
N ASP A 450 24.14 -26.95 -2.39
CA ASP A 450 24.13 -27.34 -0.97
C ASP A 450 23.59 -26.18 -0.12
N LEU A 451 22.39 -26.37 0.42
CA LEU A 451 21.65 -25.41 1.24
C LEU A 451 22.44 -24.91 2.46
N SER A 452 23.42 -25.67 2.95
CA SER A 452 24.25 -25.24 4.07
C SER A 452 25.13 -24.01 3.76
N ASN A 453 25.40 -23.75 2.48
CA ASN A 453 26.20 -22.60 2.01
C ASN A 453 25.42 -21.27 1.96
N TRP A 454 24.12 -21.27 2.24
CA TRP A 454 23.26 -20.09 2.19
C TRP A 454 23.11 -19.35 3.53
N SER A 455 23.71 -19.88 4.59
CA SER A 455 23.54 -19.37 5.96
C SER A 455 23.97 -17.91 6.14
N ALA A 456 24.95 -17.43 5.37
CA ALA A 456 25.45 -16.05 5.41
C ALA A 456 24.87 -15.13 4.32
N ALA A 457 24.02 -15.65 3.42
CA ALA A 457 23.45 -14.86 2.35
C ALA A 457 22.40 -13.86 2.90
N PRO A 458 22.30 -12.65 2.34
CA PRO A 458 21.21 -11.73 2.62
C PRO A 458 19.84 -12.37 2.48
N VAL A 459 18.99 -12.11 3.46
CA VAL A 459 17.61 -12.61 3.53
C VAL A 459 16.62 -11.50 3.24
N TYR A 460 15.58 -11.86 2.50
CA TYR A 460 14.44 -11.02 2.16
C TYR A 460 13.18 -11.79 2.56
N LYS A 461 12.55 -11.39 3.67
CA LYS A 461 11.37 -12.04 4.23
C LYS A 461 10.11 -11.48 3.61
N ASP A 462 9.16 -12.35 3.32
CA ASP A 462 7.81 -11.96 2.99
C ASP A 462 6.85 -12.24 4.16
N LEU A 463 5.65 -11.68 4.07
CA LEU A 463 4.54 -12.14 4.89
C LEU A 463 4.12 -13.54 4.41
N VAL A 464 3.53 -14.35 5.30
CA VAL A 464 2.97 -15.66 4.91
C VAL A 464 1.51 -15.77 5.35
N GLY A 465 0.73 -16.62 4.69
CA GLY A 465 -0.69 -16.84 4.98
C GLY A 465 -1.63 -15.84 4.32
N GLU A 466 -1.13 -14.83 3.62
CA GLU A 466 -1.90 -13.93 2.76
C GLU A 466 -2.27 -14.55 1.41
N THR A 467 -1.83 -15.79 1.14
CA THR A 467 -2.26 -16.63 0.02
C THR A 467 -3.50 -17.48 0.32
N GLU A 468 -3.99 -17.48 1.56
CA GLU A 468 -5.19 -18.22 1.96
C GLU A 468 -6.40 -17.87 1.07
N PRO A 469 -7.28 -18.82 0.73
CA PRO A 469 -8.39 -18.54 -0.17
C PRO A 469 -9.38 -17.50 0.40
N ARG A 470 -9.74 -16.51 -0.41
CA ARG A 470 -10.79 -15.54 -0.08
C ARG A 470 -12.17 -16.18 -0.26
N ALA A 471 -13.03 -16.00 0.72
CA ALA A 471 -14.44 -16.41 0.68
C ALA A 471 -15.24 -15.53 1.64
N ALA A 472 -15.56 -14.30 1.22
CA ALA A 472 -16.06 -13.27 2.12
C ALA A 472 -17.22 -12.46 1.52
N LEU A 473 -18.04 -11.89 2.40
CA LEU A 473 -19.10 -10.96 2.02
C LEU A 473 -18.51 -9.58 1.70
N GLY A 474 -19.03 -8.97 0.65
CA GLY A 474 -18.84 -7.57 0.33
C GLY A 474 -20.10 -6.74 0.56
N ALA A 475 -20.00 -5.44 0.31
CA ALA A 475 -21.14 -4.54 0.25
C ALA A 475 -22.16 -4.98 -0.83
N GLY A 476 -23.42 -4.58 -0.65
CA GLY A 476 -24.46 -4.84 -1.66
C GLY A 476 -24.87 -6.31 -1.86
N GLY A 477 -24.48 -7.21 -0.96
CA GLY A 477 -24.71 -8.65 -1.12
C GLY A 477 -23.73 -9.32 -2.09
N ASN A 478 -22.64 -8.64 -2.45
CA ASN A 478 -21.52 -9.27 -3.14
C ASN A 478 -20.91 -10.38 -2.28
N TYR A 479 -20.34 -11.38 -2.95
CA TYR A 479 -19.55 -12.43 -2.33
C TYR A 479 -18.28 -12.59 -3.15
N TYR A 480 -17.13 -12.35 -2.52
CA TYR A 480 -15.83 -12.42 -3.16
C TYR A 480 -15.20 -13.78 -2.94
N THR A 481 -14.66 -14.35 -4.03
CA THR A 481 -13.86 -15.57 -4.00
C THR A 481 -12.53 -15.35 -4.70
N ASN A 482 -11.46 -15.85 -4.11
CA ASN A 482 -10.15 -15.90 -4.74
C ASN A 482 -9.41 -17.14 -4.23
N ASP A 483 -9.14 -18.09 -5.11
CA ASP A 483 -8.42 -19.33 -4.83
C ASP A 483 -7.13 -19.43 -5.66
N THR A 484 -6.58 -18.28 -6.07
CA THR A 484 -5.38 -18.21 -6.91
C THR A 484 -4.07 -18.38 -6.10
N GLY A 485 -4.10 -18.24 -4.78
CA GLY A 485 -2.95 -18.57 -3.92
C GLY A 485 -2.53 -20.02 -4.08
N ARG A 486 -1.21 -20.27 -4.25
CA ARG A 486 -0.68 -21.62 -4.52
C ARG A 486 0.63 -21.89 -3.81
N ASN A 487 1.67 -21.11 -4.10
CA ASN A 487 2.95 -21.18 -3.40
C ASN A 487 3.14 -19.87 -2.65
N ASP A 488 3.08 -19.97 -1.32
CA ASP A 488 3.26 -18.87 -0.38
C ASP A 488 4.75 -18.66 -0.13
N ILE A 489 5.31 -17.57 -0.62
CA ILE A 489 6.75 -17.29 -0.65
C ILE A 489 7.16 -16.72 0.70
N GLN A 490 7.94 -17.45 1.48
CA GLN A 490 8.32 -17.00 2.83
C GLN A 490 9.63 -16.20 2.86
N GLU A 491 10.65 -16.65 2.13
CA GLU A 491 11.93 -15.94 2.08
C GLU A 491 12.66 -16.12 0.76
N VAL A 492 13.39 -15.09 0.35
CA VAL A 492 14.35 -15.14 -0.75
C VAL A 492 15.74 -14.82 -0.21
N ARG A 493 16.75 -15.55 -0.68
CA ARG A 493 18.16 -15.24 -0.45
C ARG A 493 18.88 -14.98 -1.75
N VAL A 494 19.79 -14.01 -1.72
CA VAL A 494 20.59 -13.63 -2.90
C VAL A 494 22.07 -13.87 -2.64
N ALA A 495 22.77 -14.45 -3.60
CA ALA A 495 24.22 -14.61 -3.60
C ALA A 495 24.78 -14.38 -5.00
N SER A 496 26.08 -14.13 -5.11
CA SER A 496 26.76 -14.00 -6.41
C SER A 496 28.14 -14.63 -6.39
N ASP A 497 28.67 -14.97 -7.57
CA ASP A 497 30.08 -15.30 -7.77
C ASP A 497 30.65 -14.54 -8.98
N GLU A 498 31.81 -14.93 -9.49
CA GLU A 498 32.45 -14.30 -10.66
C GLU A 498 31.58 -14.36 -11.94
N GLU A 499 30.69 -15.34 -12.10
CA GLU A 499 29.93 -15.58 -13.35
C GLU A 499 28.40 -15.47 -13.17
N TYR A 500 27.88 -15.71 -11.97
CA TYR A 500 26.46 -15.92 -11.72
C TYR A 500 25.91 -15.05 -10.58
N VAL A 501 24.60 -14.79 -10.66
CA VAL A 501 23.75 -14.38 -9.55
C VAL A 501 22.80 -15.54 -9.24
N TYR A 502 22.54 -15.76 -7.96
CA TYR A 502 21.73 -16.87 -7.46
C TYR A 502 20.59 -16.33 -6.59
N PHE A 503 19.41 -16.89 -6.76
CA PHE A 503 18.24 -16.65 -5.93
C PHE A 503 17.78 -17.98 -5.34
N LEU A 504 17.78 -18.11 -4.02
CA LEU A 504 17.16 -19.21 -3.32
C LEU A 504 15.84 -18.74 -2.74
N VAL A 505 14.74 -19.24 -3.28
CA VAL A 505 13.38 -18.98 -2.82
C VAL A 505 12.95 -20.14 -1.92
N ALA A 506 12.37 -19.82 -0.76
CA ALA A 506 11.72 -20.76 0.13
C ALA A 506 10.24 -20.40 0.25
N ALA A 507 9.36 -21.34 -0.06
CA ALA A 507 7.92 -21.22 0.19
C ALA A 507 7.58 -21.73 1.60
N ALA A 508 6.49 -21.29 2.22
CA ALA A 508 6.03 -21.75 3.54
C ALA A 508 5.84 -23.28 3.58
N GLU A 509 5.34 -23.84 2.49
CA GLU A 509 5.11 -25.27 2.28
C GLU A 509 5.89 -25.81 1.06
N ASP A 510 5.79 -27.12 0.80
CA ASP A 510 6.40 -27.72 -0.40
C ASP A 510 5.86 -27.08 -1.68
N ILE A 511 6.78 -26.64 -2.57
CA ILE A 511 6.41 -25.98 -3.82
C ILE A 511 5.68 -26.97 -4.72
N THR A 512 4.52 -26.54 -5.24
CA THR A 512 3.67 -27.36 -6.10
C THR A 512 4.38 -27.78 -7.38
N ALA A 513 3.96 -28.88 -8.00
CA ALA A 513 4.48 -29.26 -9.31
C ALA A 513 4.15 -28.21 -10.38
N LYS A 514 5.12 -27.94 -11.27
CA LYS A 514 4.93 -27.04 -12.42
C LYS A 514 4.19 -27.75 -13.55
N GLU A 515 3.06 -27.21 -13.98
CA GLU A 515 2.41 -27.65 -15.21
C GLU A 515 3.15 -27.13 -16.46
N ALA A 516 3.26 -27.96 -17.49
CA ALA A 516 4.11 -27.67 -18.65
C ALA A 516 3.72 -26.37 -19.39
N ALA A 517 2.43 -26.05 -19.42
CA ALA A 517 1.90 -24.86 -20.08
C ALA A 517 1.81 -23.63 -19.15
N ASP A 518 2.11 -23.78 -17.86
CA ASP A 518 1.98 -22.70 -16.88
C ASP A 518 3.14 -21.71 -17.02
N THR A 519 2.86 -20.47 -17.40
CA THR A 519 3.88 -19.40 -17.56
C THR A 519 4.01 -18.50 -16.33
N ARG A 520 3.30 -18.81 -15.25
CA ARG A 520 3.19 -17.99 -14.03
C ARG A 520 3.60 -18.75 -12.77
N TRP A 521 4.22 -19.92 -12.89
CA TRP A 521 4.72 -20.68 -11.75
C TRP A 521 6.10 -20.22 -11.30
N MET A 522 6.18 -19.71 -10.07
CA MET A 522 7.40 -19.30 -9.38
C MET A 522 8.36 -18.50 -10.29
N ASN A 523 7.91 -17.35 -10.78
CA ASN A 523 8.71 -16.48 -11.64
C ASN A 523 9.62 -15.57 -10.80
N VAL A 524 10.87 -15.39 -11.21
CA VAL A 524 11.79 -14.41 -10.62
C VAL A 524 12.01 -13.27 -11.59
N PHE A 525 11.50 -12.09 -11.25
CA PHE A 525 11.69 -10.86 -12.01
C PHE A 525 12.92 -10.12 -11.49
N ILE A 526 13.73 -9.58 -12.42
CA ILE A 526 15.03 -8.97 -12.12
C ILE A 526 15.15 -7.66 -12.88
N GLY A 527 15.43 -6.59 -12.15
CA GLY A 527 15.84 -5.28 -12.65
C GLY A 527 17.31 -5.03 -12.36
N ILE A 528 18.02 -4.42 -13.31
CA ILE A 528 19.43 -4.05 -13.17
C ILE A 528 19.49 -2.54 -12.97
N GLU A 529 20.21 -2.10 -11.94
CA GLU A 529 20.35 -0.68 -11.66
C GLU A 529 20.98 0.06 -12.85
N GLY A 530 20.39 1.21 -13.21
CA GLY A 530 20.81 2.02 -14.35
C GLY A 530 20.39 1.47 -15.73
N ALA A 531 19.74 0.31 -15.79
CA ALA A 531 19.17 -0.20 -17.03
C ALA A 531 17.79 0.44 -17.31
N GLU A 532 17.57 0.83 -18.56
CA GLU A 532 16.29 1.36 -19.02
C GLU A 532 15.33 0.25 -19.49
N GLY A 533 14.03 0.56 -19.46
CA GLY A 533 12.96 -0.32 -19.94
C GLY A 533 12.47 -1.31 -18.88
N GLY A 534 11.78 -2.36 -19.33
CA GLY A 534 11.16 -3.34 -18.45
C GLY A 534 9.73 -2.97 -18.03
N TRP A 535 9.29 -3.56 -16.92
CA TRP A 535 8.00 -3.29 -16.25
C TRP A 535 8.27 -3.08 -14.76
N ASN A 536 7.89 -1.91 -14.21
CA ASN A 536 8.13 -1.54 -12.81
C ASN A 536 9.61 -1.65 -12.38
N GLY A 537 10.52 -1.20 -13.24
CA GLY A 537 11.96 -1.29 -13.00
C GLY A 537 12.56 -2.69 -13.21
N LEU A 538 11.79 -3.68 -13.67
CA LEU A 538 12.23 -5.06 -13.88
C LEU A 538 12.41 -5.33 -15.38
N GLN A 539 13.63 -5.56 -15.84
CA GLN A 539 13.94 -5.79 -17.26
C GLN A 539 13.88 -7.25 -17.68
N TYR A 540 13.96 -8.20 -16.74
CA TYR A 540 14.05 -9.62 -17.02
C TYR A 540 13.09 -10.42 -16.15
N VAL A 541 12.70 -11.60 -16.65
CA VAL A 541 12.00 -12.62 -15.88
C VAL A 541 12.60 -13.99 -16.18
N VAL A 542 12.75 -14.80 -15.15
CA VAL A 542 13.18 -16.20 -15.23
C VAL A 542 12.00 -17.12 -14.94
N ASN A 543 12.00 -18.30 -15.56
CA ASN A 543 11.11 -19.44 -15.25
C ASN A 543 9.68 -19.42 -15.85
N ARG A 544 9.43 -18.60 -16.88
CA ARG A 544 8.16 -18.69 -17.64
C ARG A 544 7.99 -20.04 -18.37
N SER A 545 9.09 -20.70 -18.69
CA SER A 545 9.11 -22.10 -19.13
C SER A 545 10.27 -22.85 -18.46
N LEU A 546 10.10 -24.16 -18.28
CA LEU A 546 11.08 -25.02 -17.61
C LEU A 546 11.13 -26.39 -18.30
N ASP A 547 12.31 -26.76 -18.81
CA ASP A 547 12.60 -28.10 -19.35
C ASP A 547 13.69 -28.77 -18.52
N GLY A 548 13.29 -29.75 -17.70
CA GLY A 548 14.14 -30.32 -16.66
C GLY A 548 14.57 -29.25 -15.67
N THR A 549 15.86 -28.89 -15.69
CA THR A 549 16.43 -27.81 -14.87
C THR A 549 16.77 -26.56 -15.66
N THR A 550 16.36 -26.48 -16.94
CA THR A 550 16.64 -25.34 -17.83
C THR A 550 15.41 -24.44 -17.89
N ALA A 551 15.47 -23.29 -17.23
CA ALA A 551 14.43 -22.27 -17.24
C ALA A 551 14.66 -21.25 -18.38
N SER A 552 13.60 -20.68 -18.92
CA SER A 552 13.73 -19.51 -19.80
C SER A 552 14.25 -18.29 -19.03
N LEU A 553 15.06 -17.49 -19.72
CA LEU A 553 15.34 -16.10 -19.36
C LEU A 553 14.74 -15.24 -20.47
N ASP A 554 13.75 -14.44 -20.10
CA ASP A 554 13.02 -13.57 -21.01
C ASP A 554 13.24 -12.11 -20.61
N LYS A 555 13.53 -11.26 -21.60
CA LYS A 555 13.60 -9.81 -21.43
C LYS A 555 12.19 -9.22 -21.59
N ILE A 556 11.87 -8.23 -20.78
CA ILE A 556 10.61 -7.49 -20.82
C ILE A 556 10.80 -6.25 -21.69
N GLU A 557 10.18 -6.25 -22.86
CA GLU A 557 10.25 -5.13 -23.81
C GLU A 557 8.88 -4.92 -24.47
N ASN A 558 8.42 -3.66 -24.52
CA ASN A 558 7.18 -3.27 -25.18
C ASN A 558 5.93 -4.08 -24.73
N GLY A 559 5.82 -4.36 -23.42
CA GLY A 559 4.69 -5.12 -22.86
C GLY A 559 4.66 -6.59 -23.33
N ALA A 560 5.83 -7.16 -23.64
CA ALA A 560 5.96 -8.54 -24.05
C ALA A 560 7.23 -9.16 -23.46
N TYR A 561 7.25 -10.50 -23.44
CA TYR A 561 8.40 -11.30 -23.03
C TYR A 561 9.13 -11.80 -24.27
N ALA A 562 10.41 -11.46 -24.39
CA ALA A 562 11.28 -11.89 -25.48
C ALA A 562 12.39 -12.79 -24.93
N SER A 563 12.45 -14.04 -25.38
CA SER A 563 13.49 -14.97 -24.93
C SER A 563 14.88 -14.48 -25.34
N VAL A 564 15.76 -14.33 -24.36
CA VAL A 564 17.15 -13.87 -24.54
C VAL A 564 18.18 -14.88 -24.05
N GLY A 565 17.74 -15.95 -23.40
CA GLY A 565 18.63 -17.01 -22.93
C GLY A 565 17.93 -18.02 -22.04
N THR A 566 18.73 -18.66 -21.21
CA THR A 566 18.25 -19.64 -20.23
C THR A 566 18.98 -19.44 -18.91
N ALA A 567 18.36 -19.92 -17.84
CA ALA A 567 18.92 -20.01 -16.50
C ALA A 567 18.81 -21.47 -16.01
N ALA A 568 19.58 -21.82 -14.99
CA ALA A 568 19.39 -23.10 -14.31
C ALA A 568 18.41 -22.91 -13.15
N THR A 569 17.40 -23.76 -13.07
CA THR A 569 16.39 -23.76 -12.00
C THR A 569 16.22 -25.17 -11.45
N VAL A 570 16.29 -25.33 -10.13
CA VAL A 570 16.05 -26.61 -9.44
C VAL A 570 15.05 -26.39 -8.31
N VAL A 571 14.05 -27.26 -8.22
CA VAL A 571 13.07 -27.26 -7.14
C VAL A 571 13.16 -28.55 -6.34
N SER A 572 13.16 -28.44 -5.02
CA SER A 572 13.20 -29.58 -4.10
C SER A 572 12.46 -29.24 -2.81
N GLY A 573 11.32 -29.91 -2.59
CA GLY A 573 10.42 -29.58 -1.50
C GLY A 573 10.00 -28.11 -1.58
N ARG A 574 10.12 -27.40 -0.45
CA ARG A 574 9.84 -25.97 -0.33
C ARG A 574 10.86 -25.02 -0.96
N TYR A 575 11.98 -25.51 -1.50
CA TYR A 575 13.06 -24.66 -2.02
C TYR A 575 13.12 -24.64 -3.54
N MET A 576 13.32 -23.45 -4.10
CA MET A 576 13.64 -23.23 -5.51
C MET A 576 14.92 -22.42 -5.63
N LEU A 577 15.92 -22.97 -6.32
CA LEU A 577 17.16 -22.28 -6.67
C LEU A 577 17.11 -21.83 -8.13
N VAL A 578 17.39 -20.54 -8.37
CA VAL A 578 17.64 -19.97 -9.70
C VAL A 578 19.10 -19.52 -9.78
N GLN A 579 19.79 -19.95 -10.82
CA GLN A 579 21.14 -19.53 -11.17
C GLN A 579 21.12 -18.88 -12.56
N VAL A 580 21.45 -17.59 -12.63
CA VAL A 580 21.45 -16.81 -13.87
C VAL A 580 22.83 -16.18 -14.12
N ALA A 581 23.32 -16.27 -15.36
CA ALA A 581 24.63 -15.72 -15.71
C ALA A 581 24.57 -14.19 -15.71
N LYS A 582 25.52 -13.53 -15.03
CA LYS A 582 25.66 -12.06 -14.97
C LYS A 582 25.63 -11.43 -16.37
N ARG A 583 26.39 -12.02 -17.30
CA ARG A 583 26.46 -11.57 -18.71
C ARG A 583 25.11 -11.59 -19.44
N SER A 584 24.20 -12.47 -19.06
CA SER A 584 22.87 -12.58 -19.68
C SER A 584 21.91 -11.50 -19.18
N LEU A 585 22.19 -10.93 -18.00
CA LEU A 585 21.50 -9.78 -17.43
C LEU A 585 22.15 -8.44 -17.83
N GLY A 586 23.28 -8.47 -18.56
CA GLY A 586 24.05 -7.26 -18.88
C GLY A 586 24.87 -6.72 -17.70
N ILE A 587 25.07 -7.51 -16.65
CA ILE A 587 25.94 -7.13 -15.52
C ILE A 587 27.41 -7.25 -15.95
N GLU A 588 28.16 -6.17 -15.81
CA GLU A 588 29.60 -6.10 -16.05
C GLU A 588 30.33 -5.82 -14.73
N GLY A 589 31.41 -6.56 -14.45
CA GLY A 589 32.20 -6.38 -13.25
C GLY A 589 31.64 -7.06 -11.98
N ASP A 590 32.24 -6.72 -10.85
CA ASP A 590 31.94 -7.32 -9.55
C ASP A 590 30.94 -6.46 -8.74
N GLU A 591 30.95 -5.15 -8.90
CA GLU A 591 30.01 -4.21 -8.26
C GLU A 591 28.75 -4.07 -9.12
N PHE A 592 27.57 -4.28 -8.54
CA PHE A 592 26.29 -4.13 -9.25
C PHE A 592 25.11 -4.03 -8.27
N GLY A 593 24.08 -3.30 -8.69
CA GLY A 593 22.78 -3.25 -8.04
C GLY A 593 21.71 -4.01 -8.84
N ILE A 594 20.85 -4.74 -8.13
CA ILE A 594 19.63 -5.32 -8.69
C ILE A 594 18.44 -4.97 -7.82
N VAL A 595 17.28 -4.83 -8.47
CA VAL A 595 15.99 -4.95 -7.82
C VAL A 595 15.32 -6.24 -8.28
N PHE A 596 14.56 -6.91 -7.44
CA PHE A 596 13.93 -8.17 -7.82
C PHE A 596 12.60 -8.41 -7.10
N LYS A 597 11.82 -9.32 -7.67
CA LYS A 597 10.53 -9.77 -7.15
C LYS A 597 10.32 -11.23 -7.52
N VAL A 598 9.72 -11.99 -6.62
CA VAL A 598 9.28 -13.36 -6.91
C VAL A 598 7.76 -13.36 -6.94
N THR A 599 7.15 -14.04 -7.91
CA THR A 599 5.69 -14.13 -7.99
C THR A 599 5.26 -15.54 -8.32
N ASP A 600 4.10 -15.94 -7.83
CA ASP A 600 3.45 -17.19 -8.21
C ASP A 600 2.00 -16.95 -8.62
N ASN A 601 1.57 -17.57 -9.70
CA ASN A 601 0.18 -17.61 -10.19
C ASN A 601 -0.51 -16.24 -10.38
N LEU A 602 0.22 -15.26 -10.91
CA LEU A 602 -0.38 -14.04 -11.46
C LEU A 602 -1.44 -14.37 -12.52
N GLN A 603 -2.57 -13.67 -12.52
CA GLN A 603 -3.67 -13.85 -13.47
C GLN A 603 -3.54 -12.96 -14.71
N LYS A 604 -2.72 -11.92 -14.67
CA LYS A 604 -2.48 -11.02 -15.80
C LYS A 604 -1.00 -10.66 -15.91
N ASP A 605 -0.52 -10.59 -17.15
CA ASP A 605 0.82 -10.05 -17.42
C ASP A 605 0.74 -8.52 -17.46
N PHE A 606 1.72 -7.85 -16.82
CA PHE A 606 1.90 -6.39 -16.85
C PHE A 606 0.75 -5.56 -16.24
N ASP A 607 -0.03 -6.14 -15.31
CA ASP A 607 -1.07 -5.44 -14.56
C ASP A 607 -0.63 -5.27 -13.11
N VAL A 608 -0.45 -4.01 -12.67
CA VAL A 608 -0.01 -3.70 -11.30
C VAL A 608 -1.04 -4.18 -10.27
N THR A 609 -2.34 -4.16 -10.60
CA THR A 609 -3.40 -4.62 -9.69
C THR A 609 -3.27 -6.11 -9.36
N ASP A 610 -2.70 -6.89 -10.28
CA ASP A 610 -2.53 -8.32 -10.13
C ASP A 610 -1.49 -8.67 -9.06
N LEU A 611 -0.49 -7.81 -8.87
CA LEU A 611 0.54 -7.91 -7.81
C LEU A 611 -0.01 -7.70 -6.40
N TYR A 612 -1.22 -7.18 -6.27
CA TYR A 612 -1.91 -7.00 -4.99
C TYR A 612 -2.98 -8.07 -4.76
N THR A 613 -3.53 -8.64 -5.83
CA THR A 613 -4.81 -9.34 -5.77
C THR A 613 -4.73 -10.84 -6.00
N ASN A 614 -3.80 -11.33 -6.80
CA ASN A 614 -3.81 -12.72 -7.23
C ASN A 614 -2.49 -13.44 -6.99
N GLY A 615 -2.61 -14.73 -6.68
CA GLY A 615 -1.47 -15.59 -6.42
C GLY A 615 -0.67 -15.05 -5.25
N ASP A 616 0.65 -14.99 -5.45
CA ASP A 616 1.57 -14.42 -4.50
C ASP A 616 2.61 -13.52 -5.18
N ALA A 617 3.06 -12.49 -4.48
CA ALA A 617 4.07 -11.55 -4.94
C ALA A 617 4.93 -11.11 -3.74
N ALA A 618 6.21 -11.50 -3.77
CA ALA A 618 7.21 -11.19 -2.76
C ALA A 618 8.22 -10.17 -3.29
N PRO A 619 8.19 -8.90 -2.85
CA PRO A 619 7.23 -8.31 -1.90
C PRO A 619 5.92 -7.90 -2.60
N ILE A 620 4.85 -7.60 -1.87
CA ILE A 620 3.55 -7.21 -2.45
C ILE A 620 3.63 -5.98 -3.36
N GLY A 621 2.79 -5.97 -4.40
CA GLY A 621 2.53 -4.74 -5.16
C GLY A 621 3.67 -4.32 -6.09
N ARG A 622 3.81 -3.02 -6.34
CA ARG A 622 4.89 -2.45 -7.19
C ARG A 622 6.27 -2.42 -6.50
N ILE A 623 6.30 -2.69 -5.20
CA ILE A 623 7.52 -2.71 -4.39
C ILE A 623 8.44 -3.84 -4.86
N ASN A 624 9.76 -3.62 -4.91
CA ASN A 624 10.75 -4.64 -5.23
C ASN A 624 11.80 -4.75 -4.13
N TYR A 625 12.37 -5.92 -3.91
CA TYR A 625 13.55 -6.08 -3.07
C TYR A 625 14.80 -5.47 -3.72
N SER A 626 15.71 -4.90 -2.93
CA SER A 626 16.95 -4.28 -3.40
C SER A 626 18.19 -5.06 -2.94
N TYR A 627 19.13 -5.31 -3.83
CA TYR A 627 20.39 -5.99 -3.54
C TYR A 627 21.57 -5.26 -4.21
N TYR A 628 22.56 -4.87 -3.41
CA TYR A 628 23.78 -4.22 -3.87
C TYR A 628 24.99 -5.05 -3.49
N ASN A 629 25.75 -5.48 -4.50
CA ASN A 629 27.06 -6.10 -4.35
C ASN A 629 28.13 -5.05 -4.64
N GLY A 630 29.16 -4.97 -3.81
CA GLY A 630 30.25 -4.00 -3.94
C GLY A 630 31.61 -4.63 -3.86
#